data_AF-A0A953AFD6-F1
#
_entry.id   AF-A0A953AFD6-F1
#
_cell.length_a   1.000
_cell.length_b   1.000
_cell.length_c   1.000
_cell.angle_alpha   90.00
_cell.angle_beta   90.00
_cell.angle_gamma   90.00
#
_symmetry.space_group_name_H-M   'P 1'
#
loop_
_entity.id
_entity.type
_entity.pdbx_description
1 polymer ?
#
loop_
_entity_poly.entity_id
_entity_poly.type
_entity_poly.pdbx_seq_one_letter_code
_entity_poly.pdbx_strand_id
1 'polypeptide(L)'
;MVIYGFDWRRYRDQVMPAFARWLMANEAAAVEALYTATRLAHEEAFLPAAMQAARTWPRALAFVVALPRGPHSLYEYRLLCSAEEFTALSDRYLYRYVPHLHRPSEALATVWGAIVEHYCLSGELLAKTTTDREAEPAPRRSGVALISQAAEESADSPYQLSETYFELAGAGSGLSPDQSLPAGLSLGQHPNLLRLRGWLATISPAALALFEYLACGRRALPFEDSLTTPGQMDLLSRTSCHYIGYLTPAEVRRLADCLRAVAAPDPEAAARDYECFRQGLASSAQERRLIDEVLPTHGMSLLTAVRLAAEQNLGLICRQG
;
A
#
# COMPACT_ATOMS: atom_id res chain seq x y z
N MET A 1 0.08 -1.63 -7.46
CA MET A 1 0.21 -1.76 -5.99
C MET A 1 1.64 -1.59 -5.58
N VAL A 2 1.86 -0.95 -4.44
CA VAL A 2 3.19 -0.59 -3.94
C VAL A 2 3.30 -0.95 -2.46
N ILE A 3 4.41 -1.57 -2.04
CA ILE A 3 4.71 -1.85 -0.64
C ILE A 3 5.70 -0.83 -0.09
N TYR A 4 5.47 -0.42 1.15
CA TYR A 4 6.36 0.42 1.94
C TYR A 4 6.77 -0.30 3.22
N GLY A 5 7.96 0.03 3.72
CA GLY A 5 8.30 -0.26 5.11
C GLY A 5 7.46 0.62 6.02
N PHE A 6 7.06 0.11 7.17
CA PHE A 6 6.17 0.84 8.08
C PHE A 6 6.71 0.80 9.50
N ASP A 7 6.92 1.98 10.11
CA ASP A 7 7.31 2.09 11.52
C ASP A 7 6.11 1.79 12.43
N TRP A 8 5.80 0.49 12.53
CA TRP A 8 4.69 -0.03 13.34
C TRP A 8 4.80 0.38 14.81
N ARG A 9 6.04 0.48 15.33
CA ARG A 9 6.26 0.82 16.73
C ARG A 9 5.83 2.26 17.00
N ARG A 10 6.28 3.24 16.20
CA ARG A 10 5.83 4.62 16.36
C ARG A 10 4.35 4.78 16.08
N TYR A 11 3.82 4.09 15.08
CA TYR A 11 2.39 4.08 14.80
C TYR A 11 1.57 3.63 16.02
N ARG A 12 1.93 2.49 16.62
CA ARG A 12 1.27 1.97 17.82
C ARG A 12 1.47 2.85 19.04
N ASP A 13 2.68 3.34 19.28
CA ASP A 13 3.02 3.99 20.55
C ASP A 13 2.69 5.50 20.56
N GLN A 14 2.56 6.14 19.38
CA GLN A 14 2.37 7.59 19.26
C GLN A 14 1.09 7.96 18.50
N VAL A 15 0.87 7.39 17.31
CA VAL A 15 -0.26 7.78 16.45
C VAL A 15 -1.57 7.29 17.06
N MET A 16 -1.67 6.00 17.35
CA MET A 16 -2.90 5.39 17.87
C MET A 16 -3.36 6.02 19.20
N PRO A 17 -2.49 6.25 20.21
CA PRO A 17 -2.88 6.95 21.44
C PRO A 17 -3.27 8.41 21.23
N ALA A 18 -2.66 9.11 20.26
CA ALA A 18 -3.07 10.48 19.93
C ALA A 18 -4.49 10.51 19.37
N PHE A 19 -4.80 9.62 18.43
CA PHE A 19 -6.17 9.46 17.90
C PHE A 19 -7.16 9.03 18.98
N ALA A 20 -6.76 8.12 19.87
CA ALA A 20 -7.59 7.69 21.00
C ALA A 20 -8.04 8.88 21.87
N ARG A 21 -7.09 9.75 22.26
CA ARG A 21 -7.40 10.97 23.04
C ARG A 21 -8.28 11.95 22.27
N TRP A 22 -8.02 12.13 20.97
CA TRP A 22 -8.83 13.03 20.16
C TRP A 22 -10.27 12.53 20.00
N LEU A 23 -10.47 11.26 19.62
CA LEU A 23 -11.80 10.70 19.41
C LEU A 23 -12.59 10.52 20.70
N MET A 24 -11.95 10.20 21.83
CA MET A 24 -12.65 9.94 23.11
C MET A 24 -12.76 11.17 24.00
N ALA A 25 -11.72 12.00 24.10
CA ALA A 25 -11.65 13.15 25.01
C ALA A 25 -11.68 14.51 24.30
N ASN A 26 -11.71 14.53 22.95
CA ASN A 26 -11.67 15.76 22.14
C ASN A 26 -10.36 16.56 22.30
N GLU A 27 -9.28 15.89 22.72
CA GLU A 27 -7.96 16.48 22.87
C GLU A 27 -7.17 16.37 21.55
N ALA A 28 -7.24 17.42 20.72
CA ALA A 28 -6.66 17.41 19.38
C ALA A 28 -5.14 17.69 19.33
N ALA A 29 -4.55 18.29 20.37
CA ALA A 29 -3.19 18.84 20.33
C ALA A 29 -2.10 17.84 19.88
N ALA A 30 -2.20 16.58 20.34
CA ALA A 30 -1.23 15.55 19.96
C ALA A 30 -1.35 15.13 18.49
N VAL A 31 -2.59 15.04 17.96
CA VAL A 31 -2.83 14.70 16.55
C VAL A 31 -2.48 15.88 15.65
N GLU A 32 -2.72 17.11 16.11
CA GLU A 32 -2.34 18.32 15.40
C GLU A 32 -0.82 18.42 15.21
N ALA A 33 -0.05 18.13 16.26
CA ALA A 33 1.41 18.08 16.19
C ALA A 33 1.91 17.01 15.20
N LEU A 34 1.24 15.86 15.14
CA LEU A 34 1.56 14.80 14.16
C LEU A 34 1.19 15.24 12.73
N TYR A 35 0.01 15.84 12.56
CA TYR A 35 -0.48 16.27 11.24
C TYR A 35 0.35 17.41 10.67
N THR A 36 0.71 18.41 11.48
CA THR A 36 1.52 19.57 11.06
C THR A 36 2.92 19.19 10.56
N ALA A 37 3.44 18.02 10.97
CA ALA A 37 4.70 17.47 10.46
C ALA A 37 4.58 16.78 9.09
N THR A 38 3.36 16.59 8.57
CA THR A 38 3.13 15.90 7.29
C THR A 38 3.32 16.84 6.09
N ARG A 39 3.64 16.26 4.93
CA ARG A 39 3.73 17.00 3.66
C ARG A 39 2.41 17.71 3.32
N LEU A 40 1.28 17.02 3.52
CA LEU A 40 -0.04 17.59 3.22
C LEU A 40 -0.32 18.85 4.03
N ALA A 41 -0.03 18.86 5.33
CA ALA A 41 -0.22 20.05 6.15
C ALA A 41 0.65 21.22 5.70
N HIS A 42 1.87 20.93 5.21
CA HIS A 42 2.75 21.93 4.64
C HIS A 42 2.19 22.50 3.33
N GLU A 43 1.73 21.65 2.41
CA GLU A 43 1.12 22.05 1.14
C GLU A 43 -0.14 22.90 1.37
N GLU A 44 -1.00 22.50 2.31
CA GLU A 44 -2.21 23.25 2.66
C GLU A 44 -1.91 24.65 3.22
N ALA A 45 -0.73 24.87 3.80
CA ALA A 45 -0.34 26.18 4.33
C ALA A 45 -0.15 27.23 3.22
N PHE A 46 0.13 26.80 1.99
CA PHE A 46 0.32 27.69 0.84
C PHE A 46 -0.98 27.95 0.05
N LEU A 47 -2.11 27.40 0.49
CA LEU A 47 -3.38 27.63 -0.18
C LEU A 47 -3.80 29.12 -0.13
N PRO A 48 -4.33 29.68 -1.24
CA PRO A 48 -4.87 31.03 -1.25
C PRO A 48 -5.95 31.23 -0.17
N ALA A 49 -6.14 32.46 0.30
CA ALA A 49 -7.12 32.81 1.32
C ALA A 49 -8.54 32.28 1.00
N ALA A 50 -8.95 32.33 -0.27
CA ALA A 50 -10.24 31.83 -0.74
C ALA A 50 -10.43 30.31 -0.55
N MET A 51 -9.33 29.55 -0.48
CA MET A 51 -9.33 28.08 -0.33
C MET A 51 -9.06 27.62 1.10
N GLN A 52 -8.84 28.54 2.06
CA GLN A 52 -8.53 28.18 3.45
C GLN A 52 -9.64 27.37 4.12
N ALA A 53 -10.91 27.59 3.73
CA ALA A 53 -12.04 26.82 4.23
C ALA A 53 -12.05 25.35 3.74
N ALA A 54 -11.35 25.04 2.65
CA ALA A 54 -11.26 23.69 2.09
C ALA A 54 -10.20 22.81 2.77
N ARG A 55 -9.40 23.38 3.69
CA ARG A 55 -8.35 22.66 4.41
C ARG A 55 -8.90 21.46 5.17
N THR A 56 -8.10 20.40 5.20
CA THR A 56 -8.49 19.11 5.76
C THR A 56 -8.61 19.19 7.28
N TRP A 57 -7.66 19.86 7.96
CA TRP A 57 -7.61 19.90 9.42
C TRP A 57 -8.85 20.51 10.08
N PRO A 58 -9.33 21.72 9.70
CA PRO A 58 -10.55 22.28 10.30
C PRO A 58 -11.80 21.42 10.08
N ARG A 59 -11.91 20.78 8.90
CA ARG A 59 -13.02 19.86 8.57
C ARG A 59 -12.99 18.63 9.47
N ALA A 60 -11.82 18.03 9.68
CA ALA A 60 -11.65 16.87 10.54
C ALA A 60 -11.93 17.21 12.02
N LEU A 61 -11.49 18.39 12.48
CA LEU A 61 -11.76 18.89 13.83
C LEU A 61 -13.26 19.06 14.08
N ALA A 62 -13.97 19.74 13.17
CA ALA A 62 -15.42 19.93 13.25
C ALA A 62 -16.16 18.58 13.27
N PHE A 63 -15.69 17.61 12.49
CA PHE A 63 -16.26 16.27 12.47
C PHE A 63 -16.11 15.54 13.82
N VAL A 64 -14.92 15.55 14.43
CA VAL A 64 -14.68 14.85 15.71
C VAL A 64 -15.46 15.46 16.87
N VAL A 65 -15.70 16.78 16.83
CA VAL A 65 -16.59 17.47 17.78
C VAL A 65 -18.04 16.97 17.65
N ALA A 66 -18.49 16.67 16.44
CA ALA A 66 -19.84 16.18 16.15
C ALA A 66 -20.03 14.67 16.34
N LEU A 67 -18.97 13.92 16.70
CA LEU A 67 -19.06 12.47 16.89
C LEU A 67 -19.93 12.10 18.10
N PRO A 68 -20.76 11.04 18.00
CA PRO A 68 -21.50 10.50 19.15
C PRO A 68 -20.58 10.12 20.32
N ARG A 69 -20.94 10.54 21.53
CA ARG A 69 -20.18 10.26 22.77
C ARG A 69 -20.87 9.25 23.68
N GLY A 70 -21.76 8.43 23.13
CA GLY A 70 -22.41 7.36 23.88
C GLY A 70 -21.40 6.29 24.33
N PRO A 71 -21.70 5.51 25.40
CA PRO A 71 -20.77 4.51 25.93
C PRO A 71 -20.37 3.46 24.89
N HIS A 72 -21.30 3.09 24.01
CA HIS A 72 -21.03 2.16 22.90
C HIS A 72 -20.07 2.77 21.86
N SER A 73 -20.31 4.01 21.43
CA SER A 73 -19.46 4.70 20.46
C SER A 73 -18.04 4.92 20.99
N LEU A 74 -17.91 5.31 22.26
CA LEU A 74 -16.61 5.45 22.91
C LEU A 74 -15.85 4.11 22.99
N TYR A 75 -16.56 3.00 23.23
CA TYR A 75 -15.97 1.67 23.19
C TYR A 75 -15.46 1.30 21.80
N GLU A 76 -16.23 1.58 20.74
CA GLU A 76 -15.79 1.37 19.35
C GLU A 76 -14.56 2.23 19.02
N TYR A 77 -14.55 3.51 19.41
CA TYR A 77 -13.40 4.40 19.16
C TYR A 77 -12.14 3.93 19.90
N ARG A 78 -12.29 3.41 21.11
CA ARG A 78 -11.19 2.80 21.86
C ARG A 78 -10.60 1.61 21.12
N LEU A 79 -11.45 0.71 20.61
CA LEU A 79 -10.99 -0.44 19.82
C LEU A 79 -10.33 0.01 18.52
N LEU A 80 -10.91 1.01 17.84
CA LEU A 80 -10.40 1.58 16.59
C LEU A 80 -8.98 2.14 16.75
N CYS A 81 -8.73 2.80 17.88
CA CYS A 81 -7.44 3.41 18.20
C CYS A 81 -6.52 2.50 19.03
N SER A 82 -6.79 1.19 19.08
CA SER A 82 -5.96 0.20 19.75
C SER A 82 -5.33 -0.68 18.69
N ALA A 83 -4.04 -0.49 18.38
CA ALA A 83 -3.39 -1.22 17.29
C ALA A 83 -3.52 -2.74 17.45
N GLU A 84 -3.33 -3.24 18.68
CA GLU A 84 -3.32 -4.68 18.96
C GLU A 84 -4.73 -5.28 18.91
N GLU A 85 -5.70 -4.64 19.55
CA GLU A 85 -7.10 -5.11 19.54
C GLU A 85 -7.70 -5.00 18.13
N PHE A 86 -7.43 -3.90 17.43
CA PHE A 86 -7.90 -3.69 16.07
C PHE A 86 -7.30 -4.71 15.11
N THR A 87 -5.98 -4.95 15.13
CA THR A 87 -5.37 -5.98 14.27
C THR A 87 -6.00 -7.35 14.53
N ALA A 88 -6.16 -7.75 15.80
CA ALA A 88 -6.75 -9.04 16.14
C ALA A 88 -8.23 -9.18 15.72
N LEU A 89 -8.99 -8.08 15.68
CA LEU A 89 -10.36 -8.04 15.17
C LEU A 89 -10.38 -8.07 13.63
N SER A 90 -9.49 -7.31 13.00
CA SER A 90 -9.33 -7.22 11.55
C SER A 90 -8.95 -8.57 10.94
N ASP A 91 -8.12 -9.36 11.60
CA ASP A 91 -7.77 -10.73 11.19
C ASP A 91 -8.98 -11.67 11.11
N ARG A 92 -10.07 -11.33 11.81
CA ARG A 92 -11.32 -12.11 11.88
C ARG A 92 -12.42 -11.53 10.99
N TYR A 93 -12.13 -10.51 10.18
CA TYR A 93 -13.12 -9.69 9.50
C TYR A 93 -14.12 -10.45 8.61
N LEU A 94 -13.74 -11.63 8.07
CA LEU A 94 -14.67 -12.48 7.32
C LEU A 94 -15.85 -13.01 8.15
N TYR A 95 -15.75 -12.99 9.49
CA TYR A 95 -16.75 -13.54 10.41
C TYR A 95 -17.16 -12.59 11.55
N ARG A 96 -16.60 -11.36 11.62
CA ARG A 96 -16.88 -10.40 12.71
C ARG A 96 -16.91 -8.96 12.22
N TYR A 97 -17.74 -8.15 12.88
CA TYR A 97 -17.82 -6.71 12.72
C TYR A 97 -16.49 -6.05 13.17
N VAL A 98 -15.80 -5.42 12.22
CA VAL A 98 -14.62 -4.58 12.52
C VAL A 98 -15.11 -3.23 13.04
N PRO A 99 -14.53 -2.71 14.15
CA PRO A 99 -14.90 -1.40 14.67
C PRO A 99 -14.74 -0.33 13.61
N HIS A 100 -15.70 0.59 13.52
CA HIS A 100 -15.66 1.70 12.59
C HIS A 100 -16.22 2.96 13.22
N LEU A 101 -16.00 4.09 12.56
CA LEU A 101 -16.64 5.34 12.95
C LEU A 101 -18.13 5.30 12.60
N HIS A 102 -18.98 5.76 13.52
CA HIS A 102 -20.43 5.86 13.30
C HIS A 102 -20.80 6.58 11.98
N ARG A 103 -19.96 7.50 11.51
CA ARG A 103 -20.06 8.09 10.18
C ARG A 103 -18.68 8.13 9.52
N PRO A 104 -18.58 7.87 8.21
CA PRO A 104 -17.33 8.08 7.51
C PRO A 104 -17.00 9.57 7.44
N SER A 105 -15.72 9.88 7.43
CA SER A 105 -15.22 11.25 7.27
C SER A 105 -13.97 11.22 6.41
N GLU A 106 -14.13 11.72 5.18
CA GLU A 106 -13.02 11.91 4.24
C GLU A 106 -11.90 12.74 4.88
N ALA A 107 -12.24 13.84 5.55
CA ALA A 107 -11.23 14.71 6.17
C ALA A 107 -10.42 13.98 7.26
N LEU A 108 -11.09 13.17 8.09
CA LEU A 108 -10.41 12.40 9.12
C LEU A 108 -9.55 11.27 8.51
N ALA A 109 -10.07 10.59 7.49
CA ALA A 109 -9.32 9.57 6.75
C ALA A 109 -8.09 10.16 6.06
N THR A 110 -8.20 11.37 5.50
CA THR A 110 -7.08 12.10 4.88
C THR A 110 -6.04 12.52 5.92
N VAL A 111 -6.44 13.04 7.09
CA VAL A 111 -5.51 13.36 8.19
C VAL A 111 -4.77 12.10 8.63
N TRP A 112 -5.50 11.01 8.87
CA TRP A 112 -4.89 9.73 9.25
C TRP A 112 -3.96 9.19 8.17
N GLY A 113 -4.39 9.20 6.91
CA GLY A 113 -3.61 8.72 5.77
C GLY A 113 -2.32 9.51 5.58
N ALA A 114 -2.35 10.84 5.73
CA ALA A 114 -1.17 11.69 5.67
C ALA A 114 -0.19 11.41 6.82
N ILE A 115 -0.71 11.14 8.03
CA ILE A 115 0.12 10.74 9.17
C ILE A 115 0.74 9.37 8.90
N VAL A 116 -0.03 8.38 8.44
CA VAL A 116 0.49 7.05 8.08
C VAL A 116 1.56 7.15 7.01
N GLU A 117 1.34 7.94 5.96
CA GLU A 117 2.32 8.18 4.89
C GLU A 117 3.63 8.77 5.44
N HIS A 118 3.57 9.65 6.44
CA HIS A 118 4.76 10.18 7.10
C HIS A 118 5.57 9.10 7.85
N TYR A 119 4.93 8.02 8.30
CA TYR A 119 5.60 6.88 8.94
C TYR A 119 5.92 5.73 7.97
N CYS A 120 5.62 5.89 6.68
CA CYS A 120 6.05 4.98 5.63
C CYS A 120 7.50 5.28 5.25
N LEU A 121 8.34 4.24 5.22
CA LEU A 121 9.71 4.31 4.75
C LEU A 121 9.77 3.90 3.27
N SER A 122 10.41 4.73 2.45
CA SER A 122 10.61 4.46 1.02
C SER A 122 11.52 3.24 0.80
N GLY A 123 11.37 2.58 -0.35
CA GLY A 123 12.24 1.47 -0.77
C GLY A 123 13.71 1.86 -0.82
N GLU A 124 14.01 3.11 -1.18
CA GLU A 124 15.38 3.65 -1.12
C GLU A 124 15.91 3.82 0.30
N LEU A 125 15.08 4.24 1.26
CA LEU A 125 15.49 4.36 2.67
C LEU A 125 15.64 2.99 3.33
N LEU A 126 14.81 2.01 2.93
CA LEU A 126 14.98 0.60 3.28
C LEU A 126 16.30 0.04 2.75
N ALA A 127 16.73 0.43 1.55
CA ALA A 127 18.00 -0.01 0.96
C ALA A 127 19.23 0.82 1.41
N LYS A 128 19.06 2.08 1.83
CA LYS A 128 20.17 2.95 2.28
C LYS A 128 20.56 2.71 3.73
N THR A 129 19.63 2.30 4.59
CA THR A 129 19.92 1.94 5.99
C THR A 129 20.79 0.70 6.15
N THR A 130 20.87 -0.15 5.12
CA THR A 130 21.85 -1.25 5.06
C THR A 130 23.22 -0.77 4.58
N THR A 131 23.30 0.19 3.65
CA THR A 131 24.59 0.74 3.16
C THR A 131 25.27 1.70 4.13
N ASP A 132 24.51 2.46 4.92
CA ASP A 132 25.07 3.40 5.91
C ASP A 132 25.70 2.69 7.12
N ARG A 133 25.50 1.37 7.24
CA ARG A 133 26.19 0.53 8.23
C ARG A 133 27.56 0.04 7.75
N GLU A 134 27.90 0.21 6.47
CA GLU A 134 29.13 -0.33 5.87
C GLU A 134 30.00 0.66 5.09
N ALA A 135 29.64 1.95 4.89
CA ALA A 135 30.57 2.88 4.22
C ALA A 135 30.40 4.37 4.58
N GLU A 136 31.47 4.93 5.16
CA GLU A 136 31.77 6.36 5.06
C GLU A 136 32.10 6.77 3.60
N PRO A 137 31.97 8.07 3.24
CA PRO A 137 31.62 8.48 1.88
C PRO A 137 32.83 8.87 1.01
N ALA A 138 32.70 8.67 -0.31
CA ALA A 138 33.52 9.36 -1.32
C ALA A 138 32.72 9.56 -2.64
N PRO A 139 33.04 10.57 -3.45
CA PRO A 139 32.02 11.43 -4.05
C PRO A 139 31.64 11.12 -5.52
N ARG A 140 30.45 11.63 -5.84
CA ARG A 140 29.73 11.68 -7.12
C ARG A 140 30.59 11.84 -8.38
N ARG A 141 30.27 11.06 -9.41
CA ARG A 141 30.44 11.46 -10.82
C ARG A 141 29.15 11.19 -11.60
N SER A 142 28.57 12.27 -12.10
CA SER A 142 27.40 12.33 -12.97
C SER A 142 27.81 11.94 -14.39
N GLY A 143 27.11 10.97 -14.99
CA GLY A 143 27.25 10.61 -16.40
C GLY A 143 25.92 10.81 -17.11
N VAL A 144 25.85 11.79 -18.00
CA VAL A 144 24.73 12.06 -18.90
C VAL A 144 24.84 11.12 -20.11
N ALA A 145 23.76 10.44 -20.49
CA ALA A 145 23.65 9.75 -21.77
C ALA A 145 22.33 10.14 -22.46
N LEU A 146 22.45 10.61 -23.70
CA LEU A 146 21.39 11.08 -24.58
C LEU A 146 20.65 9.89 -25.24
N ILE A 147 19.33 10.04 -25.39
CA ILE A 147 18.43 9.09 -26.06
C ILE A 147 18.35 9.44 -27.56
N SER A 148 18.41 8.43 -28.43
CA SER A 148 17.98 8.52 -29.83
C SER A 148 16.68 7.72 -30.02
N GLN A 149 15.69 8.36 -30.64
CA GLN A 149 14.43 7.78 -31.11
C GLN A 149 14.58 7.26 -32.55
N ALA A 150 13.81 6.23 -32.90
CA ALA A 150 13.26 6.02 -34.25
C ALA A 150 11.91 5.28 -34.14
N ALA A 151 11.01 5.58 -35.06
CA ALA A 151 9.56 5.33 -35.04
C ALA A 151 9.10 4.24 -36.04
N GLU A 152 7.77 4.04 -36.09
CA GLU A 152 6.92 3.41 -37.15
C GLU A 152 6.73 1.88 -37.06
N GLU A 153 5.58 1.23 -37.35
CA GLU A 153 4.24 1.59 -37.87
C GLU A 153 3.24 0.38 -37.71
N SER A 154 1.93 0.69 -37.70
CA SER A 154 0.64 -0.02 -38.00
C SER A 154 0.60 -1.49 -38.53
N ALA A 155 -0.45 -2.34 -38.49
CA ALA A 155 -1.93 -2.20 -38.43
C ALA A 155 -2.69 -3.55 -38.15
N ASP A 156 -3.94 -3.44 -37.65
CA ASP A 156 -5.21 -4.21 -37.79
C ASP A 156 -5.32 -5.77 -37.84
N SER A 157 -6.17 -6.32 -36.94
CA SER A 157 -7.04 -7.51 -37.18
C SER A 157 -8.17 -7.62 -36.12
N PRO A 158 -9.39 -8.11 -36.46
CA PRO A 158 -10.61 -7.81 -35.72
C PRO A 158 -11.19 -9.04 -34.99
N TYR A 159 -10.96 -9.16 -33.69
CA TYR A 159 -11.80 -9.90 -32.71
C TYR A 159 -11.47 -9.40 -31.29
N GLN A 160 -11.63 -8.10 -31.03
CA GLN A 160 -11.48 -7.54 -29.68
C GLN A 160 -12.80 -7.63 -28.91
N LEU A 161 -12.97 -8.72 -28.18
CA LEU A 161 -13.90 -8.76 -27.05
C LEU A 161 -13.10 -8.61 -25.75
N SER A 162 -13.18 -7.40 -25.19
CA SER A 162 -12.87 -6.95 -23.82
C SER A 162 -11.40 -6.84 -23.36
N GLU A 163 -10.49 -6.32 -24.18
CA GLU A 163 -9.15 -5.88 -23.73
C GLU A 163 -9.11 -4.45 -23.13
N THR A 164 -10.18 -3.66 -23.26
CA THR A 164 -10.18 -2.27 -22.76
C THR A 164 -10.42 -2.11 -21.26
N TYR A 165 -10.68 -3.19 -20.51
CA TYR A 165 -10.87 -3.12 -19.06
C TYR A 165 -9.61 -3.50 -18.24
N PHE A 166 -8.59 -4.09 -18.87
CA PHE A 166 -7.44 -4.66 -18.14
C PHE A 166 -6.05 -4.14 -18.55
N GLU A 167 -5.92 -3.31 -19.59
CA GLU A 167 -4.61 -2.79 -20.06
C GLU A 167 -4.46 -1.25 -20.00
N LEU A 168 -5.30 -0.52 -19.27
CA LEU A 168 -5.08 0.91 -19.02
C LEU A 168 -4.16 1.15 -17.81
N ALA A 169 -2.85 0.96 -18.03
CA ALA A 169 -1.76 1.86 -17.58
C ALA A 169 -0.39 1.19 -17.78
N GLY A 170 0.02 1.05 -19.04
CA GLY A 170 1.29 0.42 -19.39
C GLY A 170 1.94 0.96 -20.66
N ALA A 171 1.78 2.24 -20.99
CA ALA A 171 2.64 2.91 -21.98
C ALA A 171 2.54 4.45 -21.87
N GLY A 172 3.68 5.10 -21.62
CA GLY A 172 3.88 6.53 -21.89
C GLY A 172 3.27 7.53 -20.91
N SER A 173 3.97 7.84 -19.81
CA SER A 173 3.88 9.17 -19.21
C SER A 173 5.26 9.81 -19.31
N GLY A 174 5.33 10.85 -20.14
CA GLY A 174 6.52 11.65 -20.36
C GLY A 174 7.04 12.22 -19.06
N LEU A 175 8.36 12.15 -18.91
CA LEU A 175 9.14 12.77 -17.86
C LEU A 175 8.78 14.26 -17.72
N SER A 176 8.13 14.60 -16.60
CA SER A 176 8.29 15.89 -15.95
C SER A 176 9.21 15.66 -14.75
N PRO A 177 10.35 16.35 -14.62
CA PRO A 177 11.23 16.19 -13.47
C PRO A 177 10.74 17.11 -12.36
N ASP A 178 9.63 16.76 -11.70
CA ASP A 178 9.26 17.42 -10.45
C ASP A 178 8.30 16.51 -9.63
N GLN A 179 8.63 16.36 -8.34
CA GLN A 179 7.87 15.69 -7.28
C GLN A 179 7.97 14.14 -7.23
N SER A 180 9.12 13.64 -6.82
CA SER A 180 9.31 12.24 -6.41
C SER A 180 8.48 11.92 -5.15
N LEU A 181 7.33 11.25 -5.33
CA LEU A 181 6.71 10.43 -4.28
C LEU A 181 7.79 9.50 -3.67
N PRO A 182 7.77 9.22 -2.35
CA PRO A 182 8.72 8.27 -1.77
C PRO A 182 8.54 6.92 -2.50
N ALA A 183 9.55 6.49 -3.26
CA ALA A 183 9.44 5.33 -4.13
C ALA A 183 9.33 4.04 -3.28
N GLY A 184 8.13 3.49 -3.11
CA GLY A 184 7.94 2.15 -2.55
C GLY A 184 8.25 1.06 -3.58
N LEU A 185 8.20 -0.21 -3.16
CA LEU A 185 8.49 -1.36 -4.02
C LEU A 185 7.21 -1.82 -4.74
N SER A 186 7.21 -1.76 -6.08
CA SER A 186 6.06 -2.17 -6.88
C SER A 186 5.88 -3.69 -6.90
N LEU A 187 4.65 -4.14 -6.59
CA LEU A 187 4.20 -5.53 -6.78
C LEU A 187 3.47 -5.74 -8.12
N GLY A 188 3.40 -4.70 -8.95
CA GLY A 188 2.53 -4.68 -10.12
C GLY A 188 1.05 -4.43 -9.76
N GLN A 189 0.19 -4.52 -10.76
CA GLN A 189 -1.26 -4.50 -10.61
C GLN A 189 -1.83 -5.89 -10.94
N HIS A 190 -3.15 -6.06 -10.88
CA HIS A 190 -3.77 -7.26 -11.46
C HIS A 190 -3.34 -7.41 -12.93
N PRO A 191 -2.97 -8.62 -13.41
CA PRO A 191 -3.09 -9.94 -12.77
C PRO A 191 -1.87 -10.42 -11.97
N ASN A 192 -0.80 -9.63 -11.83
CA ASN A 192 0.45 -10.08 -11.19
C ASN A 192 0.28 -10.52 -9.72
N LEU A 193 -0.71 -9.96 -9.01
CA LEU A 193 -1.05 -10.40 -7.66
C LEU A 193 -1.52 -11.86 -7.62
N LEU A 194 -2.25 -12.32 -8.65
CA LEU A 194 -2.71 -13.71 -8.72
C LEU A 194 -1.53 -14.66 -8.94
N ARG A 195 -0.57 -14.26 -9.78
CA ARG A 195 0.69 -15.00 -9.99
C ARG A 195 1.52 -15.09 -8.71
N LEU A 196 1.63 -13.97 -7.98
CA LEU A 196 2.30 -13.96 -6.67
C LEU A 196 1.58 -14.87 -5.66
N ARG A 197 0.24 -14.87 -5.63
CA ARG A 197 -0.54 -15.78 -4.78
C ARG A 197 -0.25 -17.24 -5.10
N GLY A 198 -0.37 -17.65 -6.37
CA GLY A 198 -0.13 -19.03 -6.75
C GLY A 198 1.31 -19.46 -6.49
N TRP A 199 2.30 -18.63 -6.82
CA TRP A 199 3.69 -18.89 -6.48
C TRP A 199 3.92 -19.07 -4.98
N LEU A 200 3.38 -18.18 -4.13
CA LEU A 200 3.49 -18.31 -2.68
C LEU A 200 2.77 -19.56 -2.15
N ALA A 201 1.66 -19.96 -2.76
CA ALA A 201 0.95 -21.19 -2.42
C ALA A 201 1.82 -22.44 -2.65
N THR A 202 2.67 -22.44 -3.70
CA THR A 202 3.63 -23.53 -3.95
C THR A 202 4.77 -23.60 -2.93
N ILE A 203 5.05 -22.49 -2.25
CA ILE A 203 6.15 -22.38 -1.27
C ILE A 203 5.66 -22.74 0.13
N SER A 204 4.63 -22.03 0.61
CA SER A 204 4.14 -22.17 1.97
C SER A 204 2.73 -21.60 2.11
N PRO A 205 1.77 -22.38 2.66
CA PRO A 205 0.45 -21.86 3.00
C PRO A 205 0.49 -20.65 3.95
N ALA A 206 1.49 -20.59 4.84
CA ALA A 206 1.68 -19.46 5.75
C ALA A 206 2.12 -18.20 5.02
N ALA A 207 3.01 -18.33 4.02
CA ALA A 207 3.44 -17.20 3.21
C ALA A 207 2.28 -16.64 2.37
N LEU A 208 1.45 -17.52 1.80
CA LEU A 208 0.22 -17.12 1.11
C LEU A 208 -0.72 -16.34 2.04
N ALA A 209 -1.03 -16.89 3.22
CA ALA A 209 -1.94 -16.25 4.17
C ALA A 209 -1.47 -14.85 4.58
N LEU A 210 -0.19 -14.68 4.89
CA LEU A 210 0.41 -13.38 5.22
C LEU A 210 0.38 -12.42 4.01
N PHE A 211 0.60 -12.92 2.80
CA PHE A 211 0.44 -12.10 1.60
C PHE A 211 -1.01 -11.64 1.40
N GLU A 212 -2.00 -12.48 1.73
CA GLU A 212 -3.40 -12.06 1.63
C GLU A 212 -3.74 -10.93 2.62
N TYR A 213 -3.17 -10.93 3.82
CA TYR A 213 -3.29 -9.82 4.78
C TYR A 213 -2.63 -8.54 4.28
N LEU A 214 -1.52 -8.65 3.53
CA LEU A 214 -0.79 -7.50 3.03
C LEU A 214 -1.45 -6.87 1.79
N ALA A 215 -1.82 -7.69 0.82
CA ALA A 215 -2.06 -7.23 -0.56
C ALA A 215 -3.39 -7.70 -1.17
N CYS A 216 -4.25 -8.40 -0.44
CA CYS A 216 -5.51 -8.93 -0.97
C CYS A 216 -6.75 -8.48 -0.19
N GLY A 217 -6.63 -7.47 0.68
CA GLY A 217 -7.77 -6.91 1.41
C GLY A 217 -8.36 -7.85 2.47
N ARG A 218 -7.62 -8.87 2.92
CA ARG A 218 -8.08 -9.76 4.02
C ARG A 218 -8.00 -9.11 5.40
N ARG A 219 -7.28 -7.99 5.51
CA ARG A 219 -7.11 -7.22 6.74
C ARG A 219 -7.41 -5.76 6.44
N ALA A 220 -8.41 -5.22 7.14
CA ALA A 220 -8.80 -3.81 7.05
C ALA A 220 -7.90 -2.92 7.92
N LEU A 221 -7.89 -1.62 7.60
CA LEU A 221 -7.27 -0.54 8.37
C LEU A 221 -8.35 0.31 9.09
N PRO A 222 -8.00 1.01 10.20
CA PRO A 222 -9.00 1.57 11.13
C PRO A 222 -9.89 2.69 10.58
N PHE A 223 -9.39 3.46 9.61
CA PHE A 223 -10.11 4.62 9.06
C PHE A 223 -10.41 4.47 7.57
N GLU A 224 -10.24 3.25 7.04
CA GLU A 224 -10.63 2.97 5.66
C GLU A 224 -12.10 2.63 5.56
N ASP A 225 -12.76 3.34 4.64
CA ASP A 225 -14.15 3.12 4.33
C ASP A 225 -14.26 1.89 3.43
N SER A 226 -14.34 0.70 4.03
CA SER A 226 -14.61 -0.55 3.31
C SER A 226 -16.01 -0.58 2.69
N LEU A 227 -16.82 0.45 2.91
CA LEU A 227 -18.14 0.63 2.32
C LEU A 227 -18.04 1.50 1.07
N THR A 228 -17.17 1.11 0.13
CA THR A 228 -17.41 1.46 -1.26
C THR A 228 -18.70 0.77 -1.69
N THR A 229 -19.81 1.49 -1.60
CA THR A 229 -21.05 1.12 -2.26
C THR A 229 -20.71 0.87 -3.75
N PRO A 230 -20.96 -0.32 -4.31
CA PRO A 230 -20.65 -0.58 -5.71
C PRO A 230 -21.42 0.42 -6.58
N GLY A 231 -20.68 1.25 -7.32
CA GLY A 231 -21.23 2.30 -8.20
C GLY A 231 -20.91 3.74 -7.80
N GLN A 232 -20.35 3.99 -6.61
CA GLN A 232 -19.95 5.32 -6.19
C GLN A 232 -18.42 5.49 -6.24
N MET A 233 -17.86 5.43 -7.46
CA MET A 233 -16.52 5.99 -7.68
C MET A 233 -16.66 7.51 -7.67
N ASP A 234 -16.58 8.12 -6.50
CA ASP A 234 -16.43 9.57 -6.44
C ASP A 234 -15.10 9.93 -7.10
N LEU A 235 -15.18 10.71 -8.18
CA LEU A 235 -14.03 11.18 -8.97
C LEU A 235 -13.03 12.00 -8.14
N LEU A 236 -13.41 12.39 -6.92
CA LEU A 236 -12.58 13.09 -5.93
C LEU A 236 -11.84 12.14 -4.96
N SER A 237 -12.24 10.86 -4.89
CA SER A 237 -11.59 9.79 -4.07
C SER A 237 -10.26 9.29 -4.67
N ARG A 238 -9.65 10.07 -5.56
CA ARG A 238 -8.28 9.86 -6.07
C ARG A 238 -7.22 10.46 -5.14
N THR A 239 -7.62 11.22 -4.13
CA THR A 239 -6.71 11.91 -3.20
C THR A 239 -6.48 11.15 -1.89
N SER A 240 -7.36 10.19 -1.56
CA SER A 240 -7.19 9.31 -0.40
C SER A 240 -6.14 8.23 -0.68
N CYS A 241 -5.20 8.08 0.24
CA CYS A 241 -4.24 6.98 0.19
C CYS A 241 -4.97 5.67 0.50
N HIS A 242 -5.36 4.91 -0.54
CA HIS A 242 -5.99 3.60 -0.39
C HIS A 242 -4.93 2.55 -0.03
N TYR A 243 -4.86 2.17 1.24
CA TYR A 243 -4.01 1.13 1.78
C TYR A 243 -4.77 -0.20 1.87
N ILE A 244 -4.35 -1.18 1.09
CA ILE A 244 -5.06 -2.47 0.97
C ILE A 244 -4.87 -3.38 2.19
N GLY A 245 -3.76 -3.23 2.89
CA GLY A 245 -3.42 -4.12 3.99
C GLY A 245 -2.03 -3.86 4.55
N TYR A 246 -1.70 -4.55 5.65
CA TYR A 246 -0.45 -4.38 6.35
C TYR A 246 -0.04 -5.63 7.12
N LEU A 247 1.25 -5.72 7.44
CA LEU A 247 1.85 -6.73 8.31
C LEU A 247 2.59 -6.07 9.46
N THR A 248 2.45 -6.64 10.65
CA THR A 248 3.23 -6.28 11.83
C THR A 248 4.68 -6.79 11.70
N PRO A 249 5.65 -6.23 12.45
CA PRO A 249 7.04 -6.70 12.40
C PRO A 249 7.21 -8.19 12.73
N ALA A 250 6.37 -8.75 13.59
CA ALA A 250 6.39 -10.19 13.91
C ALA A 250 5.91 -11.03 12.72
N GLU A 251 4.97 -10.54 11.94
CA GLU A 251 4.48 -11.22 10.73
C GLU A 251 5.46 -11.08 9.57
N VAL A 252 6.09 -9.93 9.41
CA VAL A 252 7.16 -9.73 8.42
C VAL A 252 8.31 -10.70 8.67
N ARG A 253 8.74 -10.89 9.93
CA ARG A 253 9.76 -11.90 10.28
C ARG A 253 9.31 -13.31 9.94
N ARG A 254 8.06 -13.68 10.27
CA ARG A 254 7.51 -14.99 9.90
C ARG A 254 7.48 -15.20 8.38
N LEU A 255 7.09 -14.17 7.62
CA LEU A 255 7.10 -14.21 6.16
C LEU A 255 8.53 -14.36 5.62
N ALA A 256 9.49 -13.61 6.17
CA ALA A 256 10.90 -13.72 5.80
C ALA A 256 11.47 -15.13 6.08
N ASP A 257 11.09 -15.74 7.21
CA ASP A 257 11.47 -17.11 7.54
C ASP A 257 10.91 -18.13 6.55
N CYS A 258 9.65 -17.99 6.14
CA CYS A 258 9.06 -18.83 5.09
C CYS A 258 9.76 -18.68 3.73
N LEU A 259 10.29 -17.49 3.44
CA LEU A 259 10.89 -17.16 2.15
C LEU A 259 12.43 -17.20 2.15
N ARG A 260 13.05 -17.69 3.23
CA ARG A 260 14.51 -17.63 3.44
C ARG A 260 15.31 -18.33 2.34
N ALA A 261 14.86 -19.53 1.95
CA ALA A 261 15.55 -20.37 0.95
C ALA A 261 15.00 -20.18 -0.48
N VAL A 262 14.02 -19.29 -0.66
CA VAL A 262 13.35 -19.10 -1.94
C VAL A 262 14.15 -18.13 -2.81
N ALA A 263 14.37 -18.53 -4.05
CA ALA A 263 14.84 -17.63 -5.11
C ALA A 263 13.64 -17.07 -5.88
N ALA A 264 13.70 -15.79 -6.24
CA ALA A 264 12.70 -15.21 -7.13
C ALA A 264 12.81 -15.87 -8.52
N PRO A 265 11.68 -16.06 -9.23
CA PRO A 265 11.71 -16.41 -10.63
C PRO A 265 12.52 -15.38 -11.43
N ASP A 266 13.29 -15.85 -12.40
CA ASP A 266 13.97 -14.99 -13.36
C ASP A 266 12.94 -14.16 -14.14
N PRO A 267 13.07 -12.82 -14.23
CA PRO A 267 12.11 -11.97 -14.91
C PRO A 267 11.92 -12.34 -16.38
N GLU A 268 12.97 -12.77 -17.08
CA GLU A 268 12.85 -13.20 -18.47
C GLU A 268 12.10 -14.53 -18.59
N ALA A 269 12.39 -15.49 -17.70
CA ALA A 269 11.65 -16.74 -17.63
C ALA A 269 10.16 -16.50 -17.33
N ALA A 270 9.83 -15.58 -16.41
CA ALA A 270 8.45 -15.23 -16.10
C ALA A 270 7.74 -14.55 -17.28
N ALA A 271 8.44 -13.70 -18.04
CA ALA A 271 7.90 -13.09 -19.26
C ALA A 271 7.61 -14.14 -20.34
N ARG A 272 8.55 -15.07 -20.58
CA ARG A 272 8.37 -16.18 -21.53
C ARG A 272 7.21 -17.10 -21.11
N ASP A 273 7.13 -17.45 -19.83
CA ASP A 273 6.06 -18.29 -19.28
C ASP A 273 4.67 -17.65 -19.48
N TYR A 274 4.57 -16.34 -19.27
CA TYR A 274 3.33 -15.61 -19.51
C TYR A 274 2.95 -15.56 -20.99
N GLU A 275 3.93 -15.41 -21.89
CA GLU A 275 3.66 -15.42 -23.34
C GLU A 275 3.17 -16.79 -23.80
N CYS A 276 3.78 -17.88 -23.31
CA CYS A 276 3.29 -19.25 -23.58
C CYS A 276 1.86 -19.46 -23.06
N PHE A 277 1.55 -18.94 -21.86
CA PHE A 277 0.20 -18.97 -21.31
C PHE A 277 -0.80 -18.20 -22.19
N ARG A 278 -0.46 -16.98 -22.66
CA ARG A 278 -1.31 -16.18 -23.55
C ARG A 278 -1.60 -16.90 -24.88
N GLN A 279 -0.59 -17.55 -25.45
CA GLN A 279 -0.69 -18.25 -26.72
C GLN A 279 -1.43 -19.60 -26.62
N GLY A 280 -1.82 -20.03 -25.41
CA GLY A 280 -2.45 -21.33 -25.18
C GLY A 280 -1.54 -22.52 -25.49
N LEU A 281 -0.23 -22.26 -25.63
CA LEU A 281 0.79 -23.27 -25.92
C LEU A 281 1.14 -24.00 -24.63
N ALA A 282 0.23 -24.84 -24.16
CA ALA A 282 0.52 -25.75 -23.06
C ALA A 282 1.59 -26.74 -23.53
N SER A 283 2.72 -26.76 -22.82
CA SER A 283 3.77 -27.77 -23.01
C SER A 283 3.22 -29.12 -22.57
N SER A 284 2.73 -29.91 -23.53
CA SER A 284 2.26 -31.29 -23.41
C SER A 284 1.12 -31.56 -22.40
N ALA A 285 -0.01 -32.04 -22.93
CA ALA A 285 -1.08 -32.81 -22.26
C ALA A 285 -1.87 -32.18 -21.09
N GLN A 286 -1.51 -31.00 -20.57
CA GLN A 286 -2.28 -30.37 -19.49
C GLN A 286 -3.47 -29.54 -20.00
N GLU A 287 -4.64 -29.80 -19.42
CA GLU A 287 -5.83 -28.95 -19.46
C GLU A 287 -5.47 -27.49 -19.18
N ARG A 288 -6.32 -26.57 -19.67
CA ARG A 288 -6.19 -25.11 -19.54
C ARG A 288 -5.59 -24.71 -18.19
N ARG A 289 -4.35 -24.20 -18.24
CA ARG A 289 -3.60 -23.67 -17.10
C ARG A 289 -4.32 -22.44 -16.53
N LEU A 290 -4.22 -22.20 -15.22
CA LEU A 290 -4.78 -21.02 -14.55
C LEU A 290 -3.74 -19.89 -14.43
N ILE A 291 -4.21 -18.64 -14.25
CA ILE A 291 -3.34 -17.46 -14.21
C ILE A 291 -2.42 -17.42 -12.98
N ASP A 292 -2.81 -18.04 -11.88
CA ASP A 292 -2.02 -18.17 -10.65
C ASP A 292 -0.92 -19.22 -10.77
N GLU A 293 -1.01 -20.11 -11.76
CA GLU A 293 0.06 -21.08 -12.06
C GLU A 293 1.20 -20.43 -12.86
N VAL A 294 1.03 -19.22 -13.40
CA VAL A 294 2.05 -18.47 -14.16
C VAL A 294 3.08 -17.85 -13.22
N LEU A 295 4.36 -17.92 -13.60
CA LEU A 295 5.46 -17.35 -12.82
C LEU A 295 5.31 -15.82 -12.61
N PRO A 296 5.51 -15.31 -11.39
CA PRO A 296 5.41 -13.89 -11.11
C PRO A 296 6.65 -13.11 -11.54
N THR A 297 6.44 -11.98 -12.21
CA THR A 297 7.50 -11.02 -12.59
C THR A 297 7.99 -10.18 -11.41
N HIS A 298 7.14 -9.95 -10.40
CA HIS A 298 7.45 -9.11 -9.24
C HIS A 298 7.88 -9.90 -7.99
N GLY A 299 8.24 -11.19 -8.14
CA GLY A 299 8.69 -12.02 -7.03
C GLY A 299 9.91 -11.43 -6.31
N MET A 300 10.87 -10.88 -7.08
CA MET A 300 12.06 -10.24 -6.52
C MET A 300 11.74 -9.00 -5.67
N SER A 301 10.82 -8.15 -6.13
CA SER A 301 10.38 -6.97 -5.38
C SER A 301 9.80 -7.35 -4.01
N LEU A 302 8.95 -8.39 -3.98
CA LEU A 302 8.36 -8.89 -2.73
C LEU A 302 9.45 -9.45 -1.79
N LEU A 303 10.34 -10.30 -2.29
CA LEU A 303 11.43 -10.87 -1.48
C LEU A 303 12.33 -9.78 -0.89
N THR A 304 12.68 -8.78 -1.69
CA THR A 304 13.51 -7.65 -1.27
C THR A 304 12.81 -6.85 -0.18
N ALA A 305 11.53 -6.50 -0.37
CA ALA A 305 10.74 -5.76 0.63
C ALA A 305 10.69 -6.50 1.97
N VAL A 306 10.40 -7.81 1.93
CA VAL A 306 10.25 -8.64 3.13
C VAL A 306 11.57 -8.78 3.87
N ARG A 307 12.69 -9.03 3.17
CA ARG A 307 14.01 -9.18 3.78
C ARG A 307 14.46 -7.89 4.47
N LEU A 308 14.42 -6.76 3.75
CA LEU A 308 14.84 -5.47 4.30
C LEU A 308 13.98 -5.06 5.50
N ALA A 309 12.65 -5.23 5.41
CA ALA A 309 11.77 -4.91 6.54
C ALA A 309 11.99 -5.84 7.74
N ALA A 310 12.27 -7.13 7.52
CA ALA A 310 12.57 -8.07 8.59
C ALA A 310 13.89 -7.73 9.31
N GLU A 311 14.95 -7.38 8.56
CA GLU A 311 16.26 -6.97 9.10
C GLU A 311 16.15 -5.71 9.98
N GLN A 312 15.27 -4.78 9.60
CA GLN A 312 15.07 -3.51 10.30
C GLN A 312 13.96 -3.59 11.37
N ASN A 313 13.34 -4.76 11.56
CA ASN A 313 12.21 -4.97 12.46
C ASN A 313 11.05 -3.99 12.21
N LEU A 314 10.74 -3.77 10.93
CA LEU A 314 9.66 -2.93 10.43
C LEU A 314 8.43 -3.76 10.08
N GLY A 315 7.27 -3.10 10.07
CA GLY A 315 6.08 -3.64 9.42
C GLY A 315 6.14 -3.42 7.91
N LEU A 316 5.18 -3.97 7.19
CA LEU A 316 4.93 -3.67 5.78
C LEU A 316 3.52 -3.11 5.62
N ILE A 317 3.33 -2.14 4.75
CA ILE A 317 2.01 -1.63 4.38
C ILE A 317 1.91 -1.57 2.86
N CYS A 318 0.77 -1.98 2.31
CA CYS A 318 0.54 -1.98 0.88
C CYS A 318 -0.50 -0.93 0.49
N ARG A 319 -0.19 -0.18 -0.57
CA ARG A 319 -1.03 0.87 -1.13
C ARG A 319 -1.48 0.49 -2.55
N GLN A 320 -2.74 0.75 -2.86
CA GLN A 320 -3.24 0.77 -4.23
C GLN A 320 -2.78 2.07 -4.91
N GLY A 321 -2.18 1.91 -6.09
CA GLY A 321 -1.73 3.01 -6.93
C GLY A 321 -2.42 2.95 -8.28
#